data_AF-A0A268U9F3-F1
#
_entry.id   AF-A0A268U9F3-F1
#
_cell.length_a   1.000
_cell.length_b   1.000
_cell.length_c   1.000
_cell.angle_alpha   90.00
_cell.angle_beta   90.00
_cell.angle_gamma   90.00
#
_symmetry.space_group_name_H-M   'P 1'
#
loop_
_entity.id
_entity.type
_entity.pdbx_description
1 polymer ?
#
loop_
_entity_poly.entity_id
_entity_poly.type
_entity_poly.pdbx_seq_one_letter_code
_entity_poly.pdbx_strand_id
1 'polypeptide(L)' 'MFKKLLHIFSHMQIFIMQKAFFKSQKGVTAIEYALIAVAISSMLFIVLGSGGEDGLISKIKESFRSIQDGLSISKSQGGK' A
#
# COMPACT_ATOMS: atom_id res chain seq x y z
N MET A 1 -3.45 -38.22 33.60
CA MET A 1 -3.67 -36.75 33.70
C MET A 1 -2.47 -35.94 33.19
N PHE A 2 -1.23 -36.25 33.61
CA PHE A 2 -0.01 -35.53 33.23
C PHE A 2 0.30 -35.44 31.72
N LYS A 3 0.07 -36.51 30.95
CA LYS A 3 0.31 -36.48 29.49
C LYS A 3 -0.55 -35.45 28.75
N LYS A 4 -1.78 -35.21 29.22
CA LYS A 4 -2.72 -34.24 28.61
C LYS A 4 -2.24 -32.80 28.85
N LEU A 5 -1.69 -32.55 30.04
CA LEU A 5 -1.08 -31.27 30.41
C LEU A 5 0.17 -30.99 29.55
N LEU A 6 1.05 -31.98 29.39
CA LEU A 6 2.25 -31.86 28.54
C LEU A 6 1.92 -31.53 27.08
N HIS A 7 0.83 -32.11 26.55
CA HIS A 7 0.40 -31.88 25.18
C HIS A 7 -0.15 -30.45 24.97
N ILE A 8 -0.88 -29.91 25.96
CA ILE A 8 -1.38 -28.52 25.93
C ILE A 8 -0.23 -27.52 25.93
N PHE A 9 0.82 -27.76 26.73
CA PHE A 9 2.03 -26.93 26.73
C PHE A 9 2.78 -27.00 25.40
N SER A 10 2.85 -28.18 24.77
CA SER A 10 3.45 -28.34 23.44
C SER A 10 2.74 -27.49 22.39
N HIS A 11 1.40 -27.56 22.34
CA HIS A 11 0.62 -26.74 21.41
C HIS A 11 0.77 -25.23 21.64
N MET A 12 0.87 -24.80 22.90
CA MET A 12 1.13 -23.39 23.23
C MET A 12 2.49 -22.90 22.71
N GLN A 13 3.54 -23.70 22.86
CA GLN A 13 4.89 -23.35 22.39
C GLN A 13 4.92 -23.21 20.86
N ILE A 14 4.30 -24.15 20.15
CA ILE A 14 4.19 -24.12 18.68
C ILE A 14 3.41 -22.89 18.19
N PHE A 15 2.36 -22.49 18.91
CA PHE A 15 1.59 -21.30 18.58
C PHE A 15 2.41 -20.00 18.75
N ILE A 16 3.19 -19.91 19.83
CA ILE A 16 4.07 -18.76 20.10
C ILE A 16 5.18 -18.67 19.05
N MET A 17 5.80 -19.80 18.69
CA MET A 17 6.87 -19.85 17.69
C MET A 17 6.37 -19.45 16.29
N GLN A 18 5.17 -19.88 15.89
CA GLN A 18 4.57 -19.45 14.62
C GLN A 18 4.36 -17.93 14.59
N LYS A 19 3.81 -17.34 15.64
CA LYS A 19 3.64 -15.88 15.71
C LYS A 19 4.96 -15.12 15.66
N ALA A 20 6.01 -15.65 16.28
CA ALA A 20 7.35 -15.06 16.22
C ALA A 20 7.97 -15.16 14.81
N PHE A 21 7.75 -16.28 14.13
CA PHE A 21 8.26 -16.54 12.78
C PHE A 21 7.59 -15.63 11.72
N PHE A 22 6.26 -15.54 11.72
CA PHE A 22 5.53 -14.66 10.79
C PHE A 22 5.86 -13.17 10.98
N LYS A 23 6.21 -12.77 12.20
CA LYS A 23 6.58 -11.38 12.52
C LYS A 23 8.07 -11.10 12.31
N SER A 24 8.88 -12.13 12.04
CA SER A 24 10.32 -11.99 11.84
C SER A 24 10.62 -11.59 10.41
N GLN A 25 10.83 -10.29 10.18
CA GLN A 25 11.42 -9.78 8.93
C GLN A 25 12.94 -10.08 8.82
N LYS A 26 13.52 -10.81 9.79
CA LYS A 26 14.93 -11.24 9.72
C LYS A 26 15.09 -12.26 8.61
N GLY A 27 15.65 -11.81 7.48
CA GLY A 27 15.88 -12.64 6.30
C GLY A 27 15.45 -11.97 5.00
N VAL A 28 14.61 -10.93 5.04
CA VAL A 28 14.30 -10.14 3.84
C VAL A 28 15.34 -9.05 3.69
N THR A 29 16.04 -9.10 2.57
CA THR A 29 17.12 -8.20 2.22
C THR A 29 16.57 -6.90 1.64
N ALA A 30 17.34 -5.82 1.74
CA ALA A 30 16.98 -4.54 1.13
C ALA A 30 16.78 -4.64 -0.40
N ILE A 31 17.49 -5.56 -1.06
CA ILE A 31 17.37 -5.78 -2.50
C ILE A 31 16.05 -6.45 -2.89
N GLU A 32 15.51 -7.35 -2.06
CA GLU A 32 14.20 -7.97 -2.32
C GLU A 32 13.07 -6.96 -2.16
N TYR A 33 13.12 -6.12 -1.13
CA TYR A 33 12.15 -5.02 -0.99
C TYR A 33 12.23 -4.03 -2.15
N ALA A 34 13.45 -3.73 -2.64
CA ALA A 34 13.63 -2.90 -3.82
C ALA A 34 13.00 -3.54 -5.07
N LEU A 35 13.19 -4.84 -5.28
CA LEU A 35 12.59 -5.57 -6.41
C LEU A 35 11.06 -5.61 -6.34
N ILE A 36 10.49 -5.82 -5.14
CA ILE A 36 9.04 -5.77 -4.94
C ILE A 36 8.50 -4.36 -5.27
N ALA A 37 9.18 -3.30 -4.82
CA ALA A 37 8.79 -1.93 -5.12
C ALA A 37 8.82 -1.65 -6.64
N VAL A 38 9.83 -2.13 -7.36
CA VAL A 38 9.93 -2.03 -8.82
C VAL A 38 8.77 -2.77 -9.51
N ALA A 39 8.43 -3.98 -9.05
CA ALA A 39 7.33 -4.77 -9.59
C ALA A 39 5.97 -4.07 -9.39
N ILE A 40 5.72 -3.54 -8.20
CA ILE A 40 4.49 -2.78 -7.92
C ILE A 40 4.44 -1.49 -8.75
N SER A 41 5.56 -0.75 -8.83
CA SER A 41 5.62 0.51 -9.59
C SER A 41 5.35 0.29 -11.08
N SER A 42 5.94 -0.74 -11.69
CA SER A 42 5.72 -1.09 -13.09
C SER A 42 4.28 -1.54 -13.35
N MET A 43 3.69 -2.34 -12.46
CA MET A 43 2.28 -2.73 -12.54
C MET A 43 1.35 -1.52 -12.47
N LEU A 44 1.58 -0.60 -11.52
CA LEU A 44 0.79 0.63 -11.39
C LEU A 44 0.98 1.53 -12.60
N PHE A 45 2.19 1.62 -13.16
CA PHE A 45 2.43 2.39 -14.39
C PHE A 45 1.60 1.86 -15.55
N ILE A 46 1.51 0.54 -15.71
CA ILE A 46 0.67 -0.07 -16.76
C ILE A 46 -0.80 0.26 -16.49
N VAL A 47 -1.33 -0.12 -15.31
CA VAL A 47 -2.77 0.00 -15.03
C VAL A 47 -3.25 1.45 -14.99
N LEU A 48 -2.45 2.36 -14.43
CA LEU A 48 -2.84 3.76 -14.25
C LEU A 48 -2.36 4.67 -15.38
N GLY A 49 -1.24 4.33 -16.03
CA GLY A 49 -0.58 5.17 -17.04
C GLY A 49 -0.90 4.81 -18.48
N SER A 50 -1.42 3.62 -18.78
CA SER A 50 -1.68 3.21 -20.17
C SER A 50 -2.99 3.75 -20.77
N GLY A 51 -3.79 4.50 -20.00
CA GLY A 51 -5.13 4.93 -20.42
C GLY A 51 -5.18 6.14 -21.37
N GLY A 52 -4.05 6.74 -21.73
CA GLY A 52 -4.02 7.93 -22.60
C GLY A 52 -4.79 9.11 -22.02
N GLU A 53 -5.46 9.89 -22.89
CA GLU A 53 -6.22 11.09 -22.51
C GLU A 53 -7.47 10.79 -21.65
N ASP A 54 -8.00 9.56 -21.71
CA ASP A 54 -9.15 9.10 -20.90
C ASP A 54 -8.74 8.32 -19.65
N GLY A 55 -7.44 8.14 -19.42
CA GLY A 55 -6.89 7.36 -18.32
C GLY A 55 -7.14 7.98 -16.94
N LEU A 56 -6.98 7.16 -15.89
CA LEU A 56 -7.19 7.59 -14.50
C LEU A 56 -6.36 8.83 -14.15
N ILE A 57 -5.10 8.88 -14.56
CA ILE A 57 -4.20 10.02 -14.30
C ILE A 57 -4.72 11.29 -14.96
N SER A 58 -5.32 11.19 -16.15
CA SER A 58 -5.91 12.33 -16.86
C SER A 58 -7.11 12.88 -16.09
N LYS A 59 -8.02 12.00 -15.64
CA LYS A 59 -9.19 12.38 -14.83
C LYS A 59 -8.82 13.00 -13.48
N ILE A 60 -7.77 12.47 -12.83
CA ILE A 60 -7.22 13.07 -11.61
C ILE A 60 -6.71 14.49 -11.89
N LYS A 61 -5.92 14.66 -12.95
CA LYS A 61 -5.41 15.99 -13.35
C LYS A 61 -6.53 16.97 -13.67
N GLU A 62 -7.56 16.53 -14.39
CA GLU A 62 -8.74 17.34 -14.73
C GLU A 62 -9.48 17.80 -13.46
N SER A 63 -9.69 16.89 -12.51
CA SER A 63 -10.34 17.22 -11.24
C SER A 63 -9.54 18.28 -10.46
N PHE A 64 -8.21 18.14 -10.39
CA PHE A 64 -7.36 19.15 -9.75
C PHE A 64 -7.37 20.49 -10.48
N ARG A 65 -7.39 20.50 -11.82
CA ARG A 65 -7.54 21.73 -12.61
C ARG A 65 -8.87 22.43 -12.30
N SER A 66 -9.97 21.68 -12.27
CA SER A 66 -11.29 22.23 -11.93
C SER A 66 -11.31 22.88 -10.54
N ILE A 67 -10.66 22.25 -9.55
CA ILE A 67 -10.50 22.84 -8.21
C ILE A 67 -9.69 24.14 -8.27
N GLN A 68 -8.55 24.14 -8.98
CA GLN A 68 -7.70 25.32 -9.13
C GLN A 68 -8.46 26.47 -9.81
N ASP A 69 -9.20 26.17 -10.88
CA ASP A 69 -9.98 27.15 -11.62
C ASP A 69 -11.07 27.75 -10.72
N GLY A 70 -11.81 26.92 -9.98
CA GLY A 70 -12.82 27.39 -9.03
C GLY A 70 -12.24 28.30 -7.92
N LEU A 71 -11.05 27.99 -7.43
CA LEU A 71 -10.33 28.83 -6.45
C LEU A 71 -9.85 30.16 -7.06
N SER A 72 -9.39 30.14 -8.32
CA SER A 72 -8.92 31.34 -9.02
C SER A 72 -10.07 32.31 -9.37
N ILE A 73 -11.22 31.77 -9.79
CA ILE A 73 -12.45 32.53 -10.05
C ILE A 73 -12.95 33.16 -8.75
N SER A 74 -12.93 32.42 -7.64
CA SER A 74 -13.33 32.93 -6.33
C SER A 74 -12.45 34.11 -5.86
N LYS A 75 -11.14 34.08 -6.17
CA LYS A 75 -10.24 35.21 -5.90
C LYS A 75 -10.52 36.44 -6.78
N SER A 76 -10.99 36.25 -8.01
CA SER A 76 -11.33 37.37 -8.91
C SER A 76 -12.65 38.06 -8.57
N GLN A 77 -13.60 37.37 -7.91
CA GLN A 77 -14.91 37.92 -7.56
C GLN A 77 -14.98 38.55 -6.17
N GLY A 78 -14.07 38.22 -5.25
CA GLY A 78 -14.00 38.84 -3.91
C GLY A 78 -13.22 40.16 -3.82
N GLY A 79 -12.79 40.72 -4.96
CA GLY A 79 -11.94 41.91 -5.06
C GLY A 79 -12.64 43.19 -5.54
N LYS A 80 -13.98 43.28 -5.43
CA LYS A 80 -14.73 44.53 -5.63
C LYS A 80 -15.53 44.86 -4.39
#